data_AF-A0A958HWN0-F1
#
_entry.id   AF-A0A958HWN0-F1
#
_cell.length_a   1.000
_cell.length_b   1.000
_cell.length_c   1.000
_cell.angle_alpha   90.00
_cell.angle_beta   90.00
_cell.angle_gamma   90.00
#
_symmetry.space_group_name_H-M   'P 1'
#
loop_
_entity.id
_entity.type
_entity.pdbx_description
1 polymer ?
#
loop_
_entity_poly.entity_id
_entity_poly.type
_entity_poly.pdbx_seq_one_letter_code
_entity_poly.pdbx_strand_id
1 'polypeptide(L)'
;MASNSPQNAHPERSIRELLRELSSAIRKWFRQLLDLEKGVDRENTIVEVKTNMRIEGSNAWLLMCSIMIASLGLSLNSPAVIIGAMLVSPLMSPILGIGLGVAINDKDTLFVSLRHFGIAIMIAIFTSTFYFYILNGDMTNEIRGRTSPTLLDGLVAIFGGLAGIISASRKSSSNAIPGVAIATALMPPLCVTGFGIAELLRLYLFRPDVSAVEYQELISIALNT
;
A
#
# COMPACT_ATOMS: atom_id res chain seq x y z
N MET A 1 57.78 -56.48 -2.68
CA MET A 1 58.21 -55.06 -2.75
C MET A 1 56.97 -54.21 -2.91
N ALA A 2 56.55 -53.56 -1.82
CA ALA A 2 55.43 -52.64 -1.79
C ALA A 2 55.97 -51.21 -1.92
N SER A 3 55.47 -50.45 -2.89
CA SER A 3 55.40 -48.98 -2.84
C SER A 3 54.52 -48.48 -3.99
N ASN A 4 53.21 -48.64 -3.87
CA ASN A 4 52.27 -47.90 -4.70
C ASN A 4 52.06 -46.54 -4.02
N SER A 5 52.86 -45.56 -4.40
CA SER A 5 52.72 -44.16 -3.99
C SER A 5 51.39 -43.60 -4.55
N PRO A 6 50.55 -42.95 -3.72
CA PRO A 6 49.33 -42.33 -4.23
C PRO A 6 49.69 -41.15 -5.15
N GLN A 7 49.07 -41.15 -6.33
CA GLN A 7 49.13 -40.06 -7.30
C GLN A 7 48.72 -38.75 -6.62
N ASN A 8 49.66 -37.80 -6.59
CA ASN A 8 49.41 -36.40 -6.29
C ASN A 8 48.44 -35.82 -7.34
N ALA A 9 47.15 -35.83 -7.03
CA ALA A 9 46.15 -35.09 -7.77
C ALA A 9 46.24 -33.60 -7.38
N HIS A 10 46.64 -32.75 -8.33
CA HIS A 10 46.73 -31.31 -8.17
C HIS A 10 45.41 -30.71 -7.64
N PRO A 11 45.39 -30.06 -6.45
CA PRO A 11 44.18 -29.48 -5.86
C PRO A 11 43.58 -28.34 -6.70
N GLU A 12 44.35 -27.75 -7.62
CA GLU A 12 43.90 -26.64 -8.47
C GLU A 12 42.87 -27.04 -9.54
N ARG A 13 42.78 -28.32 -9.95
CA ARG A 13 41.77 -28.75 -10.93
C ARG A 13 40.37 -28.84 -10.32
N SER A 14 40.27 -29.27 -9.06
CA SER A 14 39.00 -29.40 -8.34
C SER A 14 38.37 -28.04 -7.99
N ILE A 15 39.18 -27.03 -7.65
CA ILE A 15 38.69 -25.67 -7.34
C ILE A 15 38.10 -25.01 -8.59
N ARG A 16 38.72 -25.19 -9.76
CA ARG A 16 38.23 -24.61 -11.02
C ARG A 16 36.94 -25.28 -11.51
N GLU A 17 36.78 -26.57 -11.26
CA GLU A 17 35.54 -27.31 -11.54
C GLU A 17 34.43 -26.89 -10.58
N LEU A 18 34.69 -26.81 -9.27
CA LEU A 18 33.75 -26.28 -8.27
C LEU A 18 33.31 -24.84 -8.58
N LEU A 19 34.23 -23.97 -9.00
CA LEU A 19 33.92 -22.59 -9.40
C LEU A 19 33.08 -22.54 -10.68
N ARG A 20 33.30 -23.46 -11.63
CA ARG A 20 32.48 -23.56 -12.85
C ARG A 20 31.08 -24.08 -12.56
N GLU A 21 30.95 -25.08 -11.68
CA GLU A 21 29.66 -25.59 -11.26
C GLU A 21 28.86 -24.56 -10.48
N LEU A 22 29.49 -23.88 -9.50
CA LEU A 22 28.90 -22.75 -8.77
C LEU A 22 28.47 -21.63 -9.72
N SER A 23 29.33 -21.21 -10.64
CA SER A 23 29.02 -20.18 -11.65
C SER A 23 27.82 -20.58 -12.52
N SER A 24 27.77 -21.84 -12.96
CA SER A 24 26.67 -22.34 -13.79
C SER A 24 25.35 -22.46 -13.02
N ALA A 25 25.42 -22.84 -11.73
CA ALA A 25 24.29 -22.92 -10.82
C ALA A 25 23.77 -21.51 -10.48
N ILE A 26 24.65 -20.57 -10.18
CA ILE A 26 24.33 -19.16 -9.96
C ILE A 26 23.70 -18.56 -11.22
N ARG A 27 24.24 -18.84 -12.41
CA ARG A 27 23.71 -18.31 -13.67
C ARG A 27 22.37 -18.94 -14.08
N LYS A 28 22.15 -20.21 -13.74
CA LYS A 28 20.84 -20.88 -13.89
C LYS A 28 19.83 -20.32 -12.89
N TRP A 29 20.21 -20.18 -11.62
CA TRP A 29 19.40 -19.57 -10.57
C TRP A 29 19.02 -18.13 -10.93
N PHE A 30 19.98 -17.32 -11.40
CA PHE A 30 19.73 -15.95 -11.83
C PHE A 30 18.79 -15.89 -13.04
N ARG A 31 18.96 -16.79 -14.03
CA ARG A 31 18.01 -16.91 -15.16
C ARG A 31 16.63 -17.38 -14.73
N GLN A 32 16.53 -18.29 -13.76
CA GLN A 32 15.25 -18.76 -13.22
C GLN A 32 14.55 -17.68 -12.38
N LEU A 33 15.29 -16.84 -11.66
CA LEU A 33 14.75 -15.66 -10.99
C LEU A 33 14.27 -14.58 -11.97
N LEU A 34 14.99 -14.39 -13.08
CA LEU A 34 14.62 -13.44 -14.14
C LEU A 34 13.50 -13.95 -15.06
N ASP A 35 13.15 -15.25 -15.00
CA ASP A 35 12.08 -15.87 -15.77
C ASP A 35 10.70 -15.55 -15.14
N LEU A 36 10.36 -14.26 -15.06
CA LEU A 36 9.10 -13.75 -14.50
C LEU A 36 7.86 -14.17 -15.29
N GLU A 37 8.03 -14.71 -16.51
CA GLU A 37 6.93 -15.16 -17.37
C GLU A 37 6.38 -16.55 -16.97
N LYS A 38 7.18 -17.36 -16.27
CA LYS A 38 6.72 -18.68 -15.78
C LYS A 38 5.81 -18.53 -14.56
N GLY A 39 4.52 -18.79 -14.77
CA GLY A 39 3.50 -18.75 -13.72
C GLY A 39 2.68 -17.46 -13.66
N VAL A 40 2.86 -16.56 -14.64
CA VAL A 40 2.02 -15.38 -14.81
C VAL A 40 0.76 -15.73 -15.59
N ASP A 41 -0.40 -15.47 -14.98
CA ASP A 41 -1.71 -15.73 -15.57
C ASP A 41 -2.41 -14.40 -15.87
N ARG A 42 -2.04 -13.80 -17.01
CA ARG A 42 -2.53 -12.46 -17.39
C ARG A 42 -4.05 -12.39 -17.48
N GLU A 43 -4.66 -13.43 -18.03
CA GLU A 43 -6.10 -13.45 -18.28
C GLU A 43 -6.87 -13.53 -16.95
N ASN A 44 -6.43 -14.41 -16.05
CA ASN A 44 -7.03 -14.51 -14.73
C ASN A 44 -6.84 -13.23 -13.90
N THR A 45 -5.65 -12.60 -13.95
CA THR A 45 -5.41 -11.31 -13.26
C THR A 45 -6.34 -10.21 -13.76
N ILE A 46 -6.57 -10.11 -15.07
CA ILE A 46 -7.48 -9.10 -15.63
C ILE A 46 -8.91 -9.32 -15.13
N VAL A 47 -9.37 -10.57 -15.13
CA VAL A 47 -10.72 -10.92 -14.64
C VAL A 47 -10.85 -10.64 -13.15
N GLU A 48 -9.86 -11.04 -12.33
CA GLU A 48 -9.86 -10.85 -10.88
C GLU A 48 -9.90 -9.36 -10.50
N VAL A 49 -9.07 -8.54 -11.13
CA VAL A 49 -9.04 -7.09 -10.87
C VAL A 49 -10.35 -6.43 -11.32
N LYS A 50 -10.86 -6.78 -12.51
CA LYS A 50 -12.13 -6.23 -13.02
C LYS A 50 -13.35 -6.64 -12.19
N THR A 51 -13.32 -7.80 -11.56
CA THR A 51 -14.40 -8.28 -10.70
C THR A 51 -14.35 -7.58 -9.34
N ASN A 52 -13.15 -7.37 -8.79
CA ASN A 52 -12.96 -6.82 -7.45
C ASN A 52 -12.88 -5.29 -7.37
N MET A 53 -12.72 -4.57 -8.49
CA MET A 53 -12.59 -3.10 -8.48
C MET A 53 -13.81 -2.34 -7.93
N ARG A 54 -14.97 -3.00 -7.83
CA ARG A 54 -16.21 -2.39 -7.35
C ARG A 54 -16.28 -2.45 -5.82
N ILE A 55 -16.45 -1.29 -5.21
CA ILE A 55 -16.86 -1.23 -3.80
C ILE A 55 -18.36 -1.43 -3.73
N GLU A 56 -18.78 -2.62 -3.31
CA GLU A 56 -20.19 -3.00 -3.10
C GLU A 56 -20.42 -3.42 -1.64
N GLY A 57 -21.62 -3.15 -1.11
CA GLY A 57 -22.17 -3.62 0.17
C GLY A 57 -21.15 -3.93 1.27
N SER A 58 -20.74 -5.20 1.36
CA SER A 58 -19.82 -5.71 2.38
C SER A 58 -18.46 -5.00 2.40
N ASN A 59 -17.90 -4.68 1.23
CA ASN A 59 -16.63 -3.97 1.13
C ASN A 59 -16.76 -2.51 1.59
N ALA A 60 -17.92 -1.88 1.38
CA ALA A 60 -18.18 -0.53 1.88
C ALA A 60 -18.28 -0.51 3.42
N TRP A 61 -18.94 -1.50 4.01
CA TRP A 61 -19.00 -1.65 5.47
C TRP A 61 -17.63 -1.96 6.08
N LEU A 62 -16.85 -2.86 5.45
CA LEU A 62 -15.49 -3.16 5.89
C LEU A 62 -14.58 -1.93 5.81
N LEU A 63 -14.74 -1.12 4.75
CA LEU A 63 -14.06 0.16 4.62
C LEU A 63 -14.39 1.10 5.78
N MET A 64 -15.69 1.30 6.08
CA MET A 64 -16.13 2.14 7.20
C MET A 64 -15.53 1.67 8.54
N CYS A 65 -15.57 0.37 8.82
CA CYS A 65 -14.95 -0.21 10.02
C CYS A 65 -13.44 0.05 10.06
N SER A 66 -12.74 -0.14 8.94
CA SER A 66 -11.31 0.13 8.84
C SER A 66 -10.96 1.59 9.09
N ILE A 67 -11.77 2.54 8.59
CA ILE A 67 -11.57 3.98 8.82
C ILE A 67 -11.75 4.32 10.30
N MET A 68 -12.74 3.72 10.96
CA MET A 68 -12.92 3.90 12.41
C MET A 68 -11.73 3.38 13.21
N ILE A 69 -11.21 2.19 12.85
CA ILE A 69 -10.02 1.61 13.50
C ILE A 69 -8.79 2.50 13.26
N ALA A 70 -8.61 3.03 12.04
CA ALA A 70 -7.52 3.94 11.74
C ALA A 70 -7.64 5.25 12.53
N SER A 71 -8.85 5.80 12.64
CA SER A 71 -9.11 7.03 13.41
C SER A 71 -8.87 6.81 14.91
N LEU A 72 -9.26 5.65 15.45
CA LEU A 72 -8.89 5.21 16.80
C LEU A 72 -7.38 5.09 16.96
N GLY A 73 -6.69 4.50 15.98
CA GLY A 73 -5.23 4.38 15.97
C GLY A 73 -4.52 5.74 15.98
N LEU A 74 -5.06 6.72 15.25
CA LEU A 74 -4.61 8.11 15.31
C LEU A 74 -4.83 8.71 16.71
N SER A 75 -6.02 8.59 17.29
CA SER A 75 -6.31 9.11 18.64
C SER A 75 -5.47 8.43 19.74
N LEU A 76 -5.13 7.16 19.57
CA LEU A 76 -4.37 6.37 20.54
C LEU A 76 -2.85 6.46 20.34
N ASN A 77 -2.34 7.27 19.40
CA ASN A 77 -0.91 7.29 19.04
C ASN A 77 -0.34 5.90 18.70
N SER A 78 -1.09 5.03 18.02
CA SER A 78 -0.67 3.64 17.77
C SER A 78 -0.43 3.36 16.29
N PRO A 79 0.83 3.45 15.81
CA PRO A 79 1.21 3.05 14.46
C PRO A 79 0.78 1.62 14.11
N ALA A 80 0.84 0.70 15.08
CA ALA A 80 0.49 -0.70 14.87
C ALA A 80 -0.99 -0.89 14.53
N VAL A 81 -1.89 -0.15 15.21
CA VAL A 81 -3.33 -0.18 14.91
C VAL A 81 -3.62 0.45 13.56
N ILE A 82 -2.91 1.53 13.22
CA ILE A 82 -3.02 2.21 11.93
C ILE A 82 -2.62 1.26 10.79
N ILE A 83 -1.50 0.54 10.93
CA ILE A 83 -1.04 -0.47 9.95
C ILE A 83 -2.01 -1.66 9.88
N GLY A 84 -2.56 -2.10 11.01
CA GLY A 84 -3.58 -3.14 11.05
C GLY A 84 -4.84 -2.77 10.28
N ALA A 85 -5.29 -1.51 10.37
CA ALA A 85 -6.42 -1.03 9.60
C ALA A 85 -6.12 -1.02 8.08
N MET A 86 -4.92 -0.59 7.69
CA MET A 86 -4.50 -0.55 6.27
C MET A 86 -4.52 -1.93 5.60
N LEU A 87 -4.21 -2.98 6.35
CA LEU A 87 -4.23 -4.37 5.89
C LEU A 87 -5.64 -4.88 5.58
N VAL A 88 -6.64 -4.40 6.32
CA VAL A 88 -8.02 -4.87 6.23
C VAL A 88 -8.82 -4.06 5.21
N SER A 89 -8.36 -2.85 4.89
CA SER A 89 -9.07 -1.92 4.03
C SER A 89 -9.19 -2.40 2.57
N PRO A 90 -10.41 -2.49 2.00
CA PRO A 90 -10.63 -2.90 0.61
C PRO A 90 -10.32 -1.79 -0.41
N LEU A 91 -9.55 -0.75 -0.04
CA LEU A 91 -9.11 0.32 -0.95
C LEU A 91 -8.14 -0.16 -2.03
N MET A 92 -7.45 -1.28 -1.82
CA MET A 92 -6.48 -1.80 -2.78
C MET A 92 -7.14 -2.16 -4.13
N SER A 93 -8.35 -2.70 -4.11
CA SER A 93 -9.02 -3.21 -5.31
C SER A 93 -9.30 -2.14 -6.38
N PRO A 94 -9.91 -0.97 -6.08
CA PRO A 94 -10.09 0.07 -7.08
C PRO A 94 -8.77 0.69 -7.57
N ILE A 95 -7.72 0.76 -6.74
CA ILE A 95 -6.41 1.28 -7.15
C ILE A 95 -5.74 0.35 -8.17
N LEU A 96 -5.79 -0.96 -7.94
CA LEU A 96 -5.33 -1.97 -8.91
C LEU A 96 -6.14 -1.89 -10.21
N GLY A 97 -7.44 -1.62 -10.13
CA GLY A 97 -8.29 -1.38 -11.31
C GLY A 97 -7.87 -0.17 -12.14
N ILE A 98 -7.51 0.95 -11.49
CA ILE A 98 -6.96 2.14 -12.17
C ILE A 98 -5.65 1.78 -12.86
N GLY A 99 -4.71 1.16 -12.13
CA GLY A 99 -3.40 0.78 -12.67
C GLY A 99 -3.51 -0.18 -13.86
N LEU A 100 -4.41 -1.18 -13.75
CA LEU A 100 -4.69 -2.11 -14.84
C LEU A 100 -5.31 -1.37 -16.04
N GLY A 101 -6.34 -0.54 -15.84
CA GLY A 101 -6.98 0.22 -16.91
C GLY A 101 -6.02 1.10 -17.70
N VAL A 102 -5.04 1.72 -17.01
CA VAL A 102 -3.94 2.45 -17.68
C VAL A 102 -3.01 1.50 -18.45
N ALA A 103 -2.62 0.37 -17.84
CA ALA A 103 -1.69 -0.59 -18.45
C ALA A 103 -2.24 -1.26 -19.72
N ILE A 104 -3.53 -1.59 -19.74
CA ILE A 104 -4.20 -2.19 -20.93
C ILE A 104 -4.89 -1.13 -21.82
N ASN A 105 -4.77 0.16 -21.49
CA ASN A 105 -5.43 1.27 -22.17
C ASN A 105 -6.96 1.10 -22.31
N ASP A 106 -7.60 0.51 -21.29
CA ASP A 106 -9.05 0.30 -21.20
C ASP A 106 -9.68 1.45 -20.41
N LYS A 107 -10.23 2.41 -21.16
CA LYS A 107 -10.86 3.62 -20.59
C LYS A 107 -12.08 3.29 -19.74
N ASP A 108 -12.85 2.27 -20.09
CA ASP A 108 -14.06 1.91 -19.35
C ASP A 108 -13.69 1.39 -17.96
N THR A 109 -12.73 0.48 -17.90
CA THR A 109 -12.19 -0.05 -16.62
C THR A 109 -11.57 1.07 -15.79
N LEU A 110 -10.83 1.99 -16.42
CA LEU A 110 -10.23 3.14 -15.77
C LEU A 110 -11.28 4.05 -15.12
N PHE A 111 -12.30 4.48 -15.86
CA PHE A 111 -13.33 5.38 -15.35
C PHE A 111 -14.20 4.72 -14.27
N VAL A 112 -14.52 3.43 -14.42
CA VAL A 112 -15.26 2.68 -13.40
C VAL A 112 -14.45 2.62 -12.10
N SER A 113 -13.18 2.22 -12.18
CA SER A 113 -12.28 2.14 -11.02
C SER A 113 -12.09 3.50 -10.35
N LEU A 114 -11.91 4.56 -11.14
CA LEU A 114 -11.77 5.92 -10.63
C LEU A 114 -13.03 6.41 -9.92
N ARG A 115 -14.22 6.09 -10.43
CA ARG A 115 -15.49 6.42 -9.77
C ARG A 115 -15.63 5.70 -8.44
N HIS A 116 -15.33 4.40 -8.38
CA HIS A 116 -15.39 3.64 -7.12
C HIS A 116 -14.32 4.08 -6.11
N PHE A 117 -13.12 4.44 -6.59
CA PHE A 117 -12.10 5.05 -5.76
C PHE A 117 -12.57 6.39 -5.16
N GLY A 118 -13.19 7.26 -5.97
CA GLY A 118 -13.78 8.51 -5.50
C GLY A 118 -14.89 8.29 -4.46
N ILE A 119 -15.77 7.31 -4.67
CA ILE A 119 -16.79 6.94 -3.66
C ILE A 119 -16.13 6.47 -2.36
N ALA A 120 -15.06 5.68 -2.45
CA ALA A 120 -14.31 5.21 -1.28
C ALA A 120 -13.71 6.36 -0.47
N ILE A 121 -13.12 7.34 -1.17
CA ILE A 121 -12.60 8.58 -0.58
C ILE A 121 -13.72 9.35 0.13
N MET A 122 -14.87 9.52 -0.51
CA MET A 122 -16.00 10.23 0.07
C MET A 122 -16.51 9.54 1.35
N ILE A 123 -16.61 8.21 1.35
CA ILE A 123 -16.96 7.42 2.53
C ILE A 123 -15.89 7.61 3.62
N ALA A 124 -14.60 7.57 3.26
CA ALA A 124 -13.50 7.75 4.20
C ALA A 124 -13.52 9.12 4.89
N ILE A 125 -13.68 10.18 4.13
CA ILE A 125 -13.78 11.54 4.66
C ILE A 125 -15.03 11.65 5.53
N PHE A 126 -16.18 11.16 5.06
CA PHE A 126 -17.44 11.24 5.81
C PHE A 126 -17.37 10.49 7.15
N THR A 127 -16.90 9.24 7.15
CA THR A 127 -16.81 8.40 8.35
C THR A 127 -15.80 8.94 9.35
N SER A 128 -14.61 9.36 8.89
CA SER A 128 -13.60 9.97 9.78
C SER A 128 -14.09 11.30 10.35
N THR A 129 -14.73 12.14 9.53
CA THR A 129 -15.33 13.40 9.98
C THR A 129 -16.36 13.17 11.08
N PHE A 130 -17.26 12.21 10.87
CA PHE A 130 -18.28 11.85 11.86
C PHE A 130 -17.66 11.33 13.17
N TYR A 131 -16.63 10.49 13.07
CA TYR A 131 -15.91 9.96 14.23
C TYR A 131 -15.26 11.07 15.05
N PHE A 132 -14.46 11.95 14.42
CA PHE A 132 -13.77 13.03 15.11
C PHE A 132 -14.72 14.10 15.66
N TYR A 133 -15.82 14.36 14.96
CA TYR A 133 -16.89 15.25 15.42
C TYR A 133 -17.50 14.77 16.75
N ILE A 134 -17.74 13.46 16.91
CA ILE A 134 -18.34 12.89 18.11
C ILE A 134 -17.32 12.76 19.25
N LEU A 135 -16.13 12.23 18.95
CA LEU A 135 -15.21 11.77 19.99
C LEU A 135 -14.22 12.82 20.51
N ASN A 136 -14.18 14.02 19.90
CA ASN A 136 -13.27 15.12 20.28
C ASN A 136 -11.81 14.65 20.37
N GLY A 137 -11.23 14.20 19.26
CA GLY A 137 -9.83 13.76 19.24
C GLY A 137 -8.86 14.95 19.31
N ASP A 138 -7.91 14.91 20.25
CA ASP A 138 -6.82 15.90 20.35
C ASP A 138 -5.73 15.67 19.29
N MET A 139 -5.09 16.76 18.87
CA MET A 139 -3.94 16.76 17.96
C MET A 139 -2.82 15.88 18.50
N THR A 140 -2.53 14.82 17.76
CA THR A 140 -1.67 13.74 18.20
C THR A 140 -0.36 13.72 17.38
N ASN A 141 0.77 13.34 17.98
CA ASN A 141 2.10 13.33 17.32
C ASN A 141 2.14 12.48 16.03
N GLU A 142 1.37 11.39 15.97
CA GLU A 142 1.21 10.59 14.73
C GLU A 142 0.52 11.36 13.59
N ILE A 143 -0.35 12.35 13.89
CA ILE A 143 -1.00 13.20 12.88
C ILE A 143 0.03 14.15 12.24
N ARG A 144 0.92 14.72 13.07
CA ARG A 144 2.02 15.61 12.61
C ARG A 144 3.10 14.86 11.83
N GLY A 145 3.34 13.58 12.16
CA GLY A 145 4.31 12.75 11.44
C GLY A 145 3.86 12.33 10.04
N ARG A 146 2.56 12.41 9.73
CA ARG A 146 1.98 11.97 8.44
C ARG A 146 1.67 13.13 7.49
N THR A 147 1.92 14.38 7.89
CA THR A 147 1.70 15.63 7.12
C THR A 147 2.93 16.12 6.35
N SER A 148 4.02 15.36 6.37
CA SER A 148 5.22 15.68 5.59
C SER A 148 5.69 14.43 4.84
N PRO A 149 5.04 14.04 3.74
CA PRO A 149 5.50 12.96 2.91
C PRO A 149 6.92 13.28 2.41
N THR A 150 7.84 12.36 2.65
CA THR A 150 9.24 12.48 2.22
C THR A 150 9.45 11.79 0.87
N LEU A 151 10.58 12.06 0.21
CA LEU A 151 11.00 11.33 -0.99
C LEU A 151 11.11 9.81 -0.75
N LEU A 152 11.37 9.39 0.50
CA LEU A 152 11.46 7.97 0.86
C LEU A 152 10.08 7.29 0.79
N ASP A 153 9.02 7.99 1.18
CA ASP A 153 7.64 7.46 1.09
C ASP A 153 7.24 7.25 -0.39
N GLY A 154 7.68 8.15 -1.27
CA GLY A 154 7.52 8.00 -2.72
C GLY A 154 8.28 6.78 -3.29
N LEU A 155 9.51 6.53 -2.84
CA LEU A 155 10.27 5.34 -3.22
C LEU A 155 9.59 4.05 -2.74
N VAL A 156 9.10 4.04 -1.48
CA VAL A 156 8.33 2.91 -0.93
C VAL A 156 7.07 2.66 -1.76
N ALA A 157 6.35 3.70 -2.18
CA ALA A 157 5.19 3.56 -3.04
C ALA A 157 5.54 2.95 -4.42
N ILE A 158 6.65 3.36 -5.04
CA ILE A 158 7.12 2.80 -6.32
C ILE A 158 7.45 1.31 -6.18
N PHE A 159 8.28 0.95 -5.19
CA PHE A 159 8.67 -0.44 -4.98
C PHE A 159 7.49 -1.31 -4.51
N GLY A 160 6.58 -0.74 -3.71
CA GLY A 160 5.33 -1.39 -3.28
C GLY A 160 4.38 -1.65 -4.45
N GLY A 161 4.23 -0.69 -5.37
CA GLY A 161 3.45 -0.86 -6.59
C GLY A 161 4.04 -1.91 -7.54
N LEU A 162 5.37 -1.94 -7.69
CA LEU A 162 6.08 -2.98 -8.45
C LEU A 162 5.90 -4.36 -7.81
N ALA A 163 6.08 -4.48 -6.49
CA ALA A 163 5.78 -5.72 -5.77
C ALA A 163 4.29 -6.12 -5.94
N GLY A 164 3.41 -5.12 -6.02
CA GLY A 164 1.98 -5.26 -6.32
C GLY A 164 1.66 -5.95 -7.61
N ILE A 165 2.15 -5.39 -8.71
CA ILE A 165 1.86 -5.96 -10.02
C ILE A 165 2.51 -7.33 -10.19
N ILE A 166 3.70 -7.56 -9.60
CA ILE A 166 4.38 -8.87 -9.62
C ILE A 166 3.58 -9.91 -8.82
N SER A 167 3.03 -9.55 -7.65
CA SER A 167 2.20 -10.45 -6.84
C SER A 167 0.87 -10.74 -7.52
N ALA A 168 0.19 -9.70 -8.02
CA ALA A 168 -1.11 -9.81 -8.67
C ALA A 168 -1.06 -10.61 -9.99
N SER A 169 0.11 -10.65 -10.65
CA SER A 169 0.30 -11.40 -11.88
C SER A 169 0.50 -12.90 -11.65
N ARG A 170 0.73 -13.36 -10.42
CA ARG A 170 1.01 -14.79 -10.12
C ARG A 170 -0.28 -15.55 -9.79
N LYS A 171 -0.31 -16.84 -10.17
CA LYS A 171 -1.42 -17.77 -9.92
C LYS A 171 -1.75 -18.02 -8.42
N SER A 172 -0.86 -17.64 -7.50
CA SER A 172 -1.04 -17.75 -6.05
C SER A 172 -1.02 -16.36 -5.40
N SER A 173 -2.17 -15.70 -5.40
CA SER A 173 -2.31 -14.31 -4.96
C SER A 173 -2.03 -14.15 -3.46
N SER A 174 -0.82 -13.72 -3.09
CA SER A 174 -0.58 -13.07 -1.80
C SER A 174 -0.93 -11.59 -1.95
N ASN A 175 -2.22 -11.31 -1.90
CA ASN A 175 -2.79 -9.97 -2.07
C ASN A 175 -2.44 -9.00 -0.91
N ALA A 176 -1.80 -9.48 0.17
CA ALA A 176 -1.58 -8.70 1.38
C ALA A 176 -0.37 -7.74 1.30
N ILE A 177 0.72 -8.14 0.66
CA ILE A 177 2.01 -7.39 0.66
C ILE A 177 1.90 -6.01 -0.04
N PRO A 178 1.23 -5.90 -1.20
CA PRO A 178 1.11 -4.61 -1.91
C PRO A 178 0.10 -3.67 -1.27
N GLY A 179 -0.97 -4.25 -0.71
CA GLY A 179 -2.06 -3.53 -0.07
C GLY A 179 -1.56 -2.68 1.10
N VAL A 180 -0.62 -3.20 1.88
CA VAL A 180 0.03 -2.46 2.97
C VAL A 180 0.76 -1.23 2.46
N ALA A 181 1.61 -1.37 1.45
CA ALA A 181 2.46 -0.27 0.98
C ALA A 181 1.64 0.89 0.37
N ILE A 182 0.54 0.58 -0.31
CA ILE A 182 -0.32 1.59 -0.94
C ILE A 182 -1.30 2.18 0.08
N ALA A 183 -1.88 1.35 0.95
CA ALA A 183 -2.79 1.83 2.00
C ALA A 183 -2.06 2.61 3.09
N THR A 184 -0.79 2.29 3.38
CA THR A 184 0.05 3.10 4.30
C THR A 184 0.31 4.51 3.79
N ALA A 185 0.45 4.67 2.48
CA ALA A 185 0.65 5.98 1.86
C ALA A 185 -0.65 6.79 1.74
N LEU A 186 -1.79 6.16 1.43
CA LEU A 186 -3.03 6.88 1.10
C LEU A 186 -4.02 7.00 2.26
N MET A 187 -4.13 5.97 3.10
CA MET A 187 -5.17 5.91 4.14
C MET A 187 -4.94 6.91 5.29
N PRO A 188 -3.70 7.16 5.76
CA PRO A 188 -3.44 8.18 6.79
C PRO A 188 -3.70 9.59 6.27
N PRO A 189 -3.23 10.02 5.08
CA PRO A 189 -3.61 11.30 4.52
C PRO A 189 -5.12 11.47 4.45
N LEU A 190 -5.84 10.47 3.93
CA LEU A 190 -7.30 10.50 3.86
C LEU A 190 -7.98 10.72 5.23
N CYS A 191 -7.50 10.04 6.28
CA CYS A 191 -8.05 10.20 7.63
C CYS A 191 -7.68 11.56 8.24
N VAL A 192 -6.48 12.07 7.97
CA VAL A 192 -6.02 13.38 8.45
C VAL A 192 -6.73 14.52 7.72
N THR A 193 -6.96 14.42 6.41
CA THR A 193 -7.80 15.36 5.65
C THR A 193 -9.23 15.36 6.21
N GLY A 194 -9.79 14.18 6.52
CA GLY A 194 -11.10 14.07 7.16
C GLY A 194 -11.16 14.72 8.54
N PHE A 195 -10.13 14.54 9.37
CA PHE A 195 -9.99 15.25 10.64
C PHE A 195 -9.92 16.77 10.45
N GLY A 196 -9.12 17.26 9.51
CA GLY A 196 -9.01 18.69 9.20
C GLY A 196 -10.33 19.31 8.74
N ILE A 197 -11.10 18.61 7.91
CA ILE A 197 -12.45 19.04 7.48
C ILE A 197 -13.43 19.06 8.67
N ALA A 198 -13.37 18.05 9.55
CA ALA A 198 -14.22 17.98 10.73
C ALA A 198 -14.00 19.16 11.68
N GLU A 199 -12.73 19.49 11.93
CA GLU A 199 -12.37 20.59 12.81
C GLU A 199 -12.74 21.94 12.18
N LEU A 200 -12.54 22.10 10.86
CA LEU A 200 -12.97 23.30 10.13
C LEU A 200 -14.50 23.52 10.24
N LEU A 201 -15.29 22.46 10.07
CA LEU A 201 -16.74 22.50 10.19
C LEU A 201 -17.19 22.81 11.62
N ARG A 202 -16.52 22.23 12.62
CA ARG A 202 -16.78 22.47 14.04
C ARG A 202 -16.46 23.90 14.46
N LEU A 203 -15.35 24.45 13.98
CA LEU A 203 -14.96 25.85 14.21
C LEU A 203 -15.99 26.80 13.58
N TYR A 204 -16.40 26.55 12.33
CA TYR A 204 -17.42 27.35 11.65
C TYR A 204 -18.79 27.34 12.35
N LEU A 205 -19.18 26.21 12.97
CA LEU A 205 -20.48 26.05 13.61
C LEU A 205 -20.52 26.48 15.10
N PHE A 206 -19.43 26.29 15.86
CA PHE A 206 -19.46 26.32 17.33
C PHE A 206 -18.51 27.33 17.98
N ARG A 207 -17.48 27.84 17.29
CA ARG A 207 -16.59 28.88 17.82
C ARG A 207 -16.15 29.87 16.73
N PRO A 208 -16.89 30.97 16.50
CA PRO A 208 -16.47 32.04 15.58
C PRO A 208 -15.30 32.90 16.11
N ASP A 209 -14.88 32.73 17.38
CA ASP A 209 -13.83 33.53 18.06
C ASP A 209 -12.45 32.84 18.11
N VAL A 210 -12.21 31.83 17.25
CA VAL A 210 -10.94 31.09 17.23
C VAL A 210 -9.89 31.84 16.40
N SER A 211 -8.68 31.92 16.95
CA SER A 211 -7.58 32.69 16.37
C SER A 211 -7.20 32.19 14.96
N ALA A 212 -6.94 33.13 14.03
CA ALA A 212 -6.60 32.84 12.63
C ALA A 212 -5.36 31.94 12.45
N VAL A 213 -4.51 31.83 13.49
CA VAL A 213 -3.32 30.98 13.53
C VAL A 213 -3.70 29.50 13.61
N GLU A 214 -4.71 29.16 14.43
CA GLU A 214 -5.20 27.79 14.61
C GLU A 214 -5.96 27.31 13.36
N TYR A 215 -6.68 28.22 12.70
CA TYR A 215 -7.25 27.98 11.36
C TYR A 215 -6.18 27.72 10.30
N GLN A 216 -5.10 28.49 10.27
CA GLN A 216 -3.99 28.29 9.34
C GLN A 216 -3.27 26.96 9.58
N GLU A 217 -3.08 26.56 10.84
CA GLU A 217 -2.42 25.29 11.17
C GLU A 217 -3.27 24.10 10.70
N LEU A 218 -4.59 24.13 10.94
CA LEU A 218 -5.54 23.11 10.49
C LEU A 218 -5.66 23.03 8.96
N ILE A 219 -5.69 24.18 8.28
CA ILE A 219 -5.68 24.25 6.81
C ILE A 219 -4.34 23.72 6.26
N SER A 220 -3.22 24.06 6.90
CA SER A 220 -1.90 23.54 6.50
C SER A 220 -1.80 22.04 6.69
N ILE A 221 -2.41 21.49 7.75
CA ILE A 221 -2.45 20.06 8.02
C ILE A 221 -3.28 19.38 6.93
N ALA A 222 -4.49 19.87 6.63
CA ALA A 222 -5.33 19.30 5.57
C ALA A 222 -4.74 19.43 4.15
N LEU A 223 -3.93 20.46 3.87
CA LEU A 223 -3.34 20.72 2.55
C LEU A 223 -1.94 20.11 2.35
N ASN A 224 -1.17 19.86 3.41
CA ASN A 224 0.16 19.24 3.33
C ASN A 224 0.15 17.73 3.60
N THR A 225 -0.98 17.13 3.97
CA THR A 225 -1.12 15.65 3.96
C THR A 225 -1.35 15.13 2.56
#